data_AF-A0A8J3DTP9-F1
#
_entry.id   AF-A0A8J3DTP9-F1
#
_cell.length_a   1.000
_cell.length_b   1.000
_cell.length_c   1.000
_cell.angle_alpha   90.00
_cell.angle_beta   90.00
_cell.angle_gamma   90.00
#
_symmetry.space_group_name_H-M   'P 1'
#
loop_
_entity.id
_entity.type
_entity.pdbx_description
1 polymer ?
#
loop_
_entity_poly.entity_id
_entity_poly.type
_entity_poly.pdbx_seq_one_letter_code
_entity_poly.pdbx_strand_id
1 'polypeptide(L)'
;MRMGLFGPSFMKVWQQGTPAEGKIVGIRRSTVSEDESTYEVEDYAVDLGGELLGIRQKLSPRQEVRLGMPVTVHRQGKAAVIRWGAPVENRWKTVKPPASGIEDKVDGPPRGGWASGQAEILDLGTRAGMLGLTTVTQAKVRFNDGTEALIDKYAPPFYASHLGGKGTTLPALQHPRDARKIRIDWPAAAVASPGVGVAPIAGGIESSTGSGSAMSAGEPNTHPGFGKKGLLDRMQDKVAATTGGMMGFDMNAGPAAEDPVSWETFIAATVAIRDDPTTPADEVAQRHGIPAGEWAAVNKRWMGRIMTDWKLGAAYGEALS
;
A
#
# COMPACT_ATOMS: atom_id res chain seq x y z
N MET A 1 -2.88 48.12 12.19
CA MET A 1 -3.08 47.05 11.18
C MET A 1 -2.01 46.00 11.41
N ARG A 2 -2.37 44.80 11.90
CA ARG A 2 -1.39 43.73 12.15
C ARG A 2 -1.03 43.08 10.80
N MET A 3 0.19 43.34 10.32
CA MET A 3 0.82 42.53 9.27
C MET A 3 1.03 41.12 9.85
N GLY A 4 0.19 40.17 9.46
CA GLY A 4 0.39 38.76 9.78
C GLY A 4 1.61 38.26 9.02
N LEU A 5 2.70 37.99 9.74
CA LEU A 5 3.97 37.46 9.23
C LEU A 5 3.85 36.00 8.68
N PHE A 6 2.65 35.42 8.75
CA PHE A 6 2.34 34.06 8.35
C PHE A 6 1.15 34.10 7.37
N GLY A 7 1.30 33.43 6.23
CA GLY A 7 0.20 33.25 5.26
C GLY A 7 -1.02 32.53 5.89
N PRO A 8 -2.15 32.44 5.16
CA PRO A 8 -3.31 31.72 5.67
C PRO A 8 -2.96 30.26 5.98
N SER A 9 -3.49 29.72 7.09
CA SER A 9 -3.29 28.31 7.45
C SER A 9 -3.98 27.38 6.45
N PHE A 10 -3.50 26.13 6.35
CA PHE A 10 -4.08 25.11 5.46
C PHE A 10 -5.59 25.00 5.66
N MET A 11 -6.04 24.87 6.91
CA MET A 11 -7.46 24.74 7.25
C MET A 11 -8.28 25.96 6.85
N LYS A 12 -7.71 27.16 6.95
CA LYS A 12 -8.38 28.39 6.52
C LYS A 12 -8.59 28.39 5.01
N VAL A 13 -7.58 28.03 4.23
CA VAL A 13 -7.71 27.94 2.76
C VAL A 13 -8.66 26.81 2.37
N TRP A 14 -8.56 25.65 3.02
CA TRP A 14 -9.44 24.50 2.80
C TRP A 14 -10.91 24.85 3.06
N GLN A 15 -11.24 25.55 4.15
CA GLN A 15 -12.62 25.88 4.52
C GLN A 15 -13.17 27.13 3.82
N GLN A 16 -12.36 28.18 3.69
CA GLN A 16 -12.81 29.53 3.28
C GLN A 16 -12.27 29.95 1.92
N GLY A 17 -11.40 29.16 1.30
CA GLY A 17 -10.89 29.45 -0.03
C GLY A 17 -11.98 29.34 -1.09
N THR A 18 -11.88 30.17 -2.12
CA THR A 18 -12.77 30.13 -3.29
C THR A 18 -12.48 28.85 -4.08
N PRO A 19 -13.48 27.99 -4.33
CA PRO A 19 -13.30 26.77 -5.10
C PRO A 19 -13.09 27.10 -6.58
N ALA A 20 -12.19 26.37 -7.22
CA ALA A 20 -11.94 26.39 -8.66
C ALA A 20 -11.71 24.95 -9.14
N GLU A 21 -12.35 24.60 -10.25
CA GLU A 21 -12.15 23.29 -10.88
C GLU A 21 -10.83 23.27 -11.66
N GLY A 22 -10.12 22.15 -11.58
CA GLY A 22 -8.81 21.97 -12.19
C GLY A 22 -8.53 20.54 -12.57
N LYS A 23 -7.36 20.32 -13.17
CA LYS A 23 -6.88 18.99 -13.56
C LYS A 23 -5.44 18.78 -13.10
N ILE A 24 -5.14 17.65 -12.47
CA ILE A 24 -3.75 17.28 -12.15
C ILE A 24 -3.02 17.01 -13.47
N VAL A 25 -2.06 17.84 -13.85
CA VAL A 25 -1.27 17.70 -15.08
C VAL A 25 0.17 17.30 -14.79
N GLY A 26 0.61 17.35 -13.54
CA GLY A 26 1.94 16.94 -13.11
C GLY A 26 1.94 16.36 -11.70
N ILE A 27 2.71 15.29 -11.48
CA ILE A 27 2.95 14.71 -10.17
C ILE A 27 4.45 14.58 -9.99
N ARG A 28 5.00 15.16 -8.92
CA ARG A 28 6.40 14.98 -8.53
C ARG A 28 6.48 14.34 -7.15
N ARG A 29 7.20 13.22 -7.07
CA ARG A 29 7.55 12.56 -5.81
C ARG A 29 9.05 12.70 -5.57
N SER A 30 9.43 13.12 -4.38
CA SER A 30 10.84 13.27 -4.00
C SER A 30 11.01 13.04 -2.50
N THR A 31 12.21 12.69 -2.08
CA THR A 31 12.59 12.72 -0.68
C THR A 31 13.26 14.04 -0.34
N VAL A 32 12.94 14.57 0.84
CA VAL A 32 13.63 15.72 1.43
C VAL A 32 14.16 15.27 2.79
N SER A 33 15.42 15.59 3.05
CA SER A 33 16.04 15.37 4.36
C SER A 33 16.01 16.69 5.13
N GLU A 34 15.39 16.67 6.31
CA GLU A 34 15.45 17.74 7.28
C GLU A 34 15.92 17.16 8.61
N ASP A 35 16.98 17.78 9.14
CA ASP A 35 17.67 17.36 10.34
C ASP A 35 18.08 15.88 10.26
N GLU A 36 17.54 15.03 11.12
CA GLU A 36 17.81 13.59 11.20
C GLU A 36 16.74 12.73 10.48
N SER A 37 15.78 13.36 9.80
CA SER A 37 14.64 12.68 9.18
C SER A 37 14.62 12.86 7.66
N THR A 38 14.46 11.77 6.92
CA THR A 38 14.15 11.81 5.49
C THR A 38 12.71 11.44 5.28
N TYR A 39 11.96 12.29 4.58
CA TYR A 39 10.54 12.11 4.35
C TYR A 39 10.20 12.33 2.88
N GLU A 40 9.14 11.67 2.44
CA GLU A 40 8.63 11.83 1.08
C GLU A 40 7.75 13.06 0.97
N VAL A 41 7.84 13.69 -0.19
CA VAL A 41 7.12 14.91 -0.55
C VAL A 41 6.47 14.71 -1.90
N GLU A 42 5.22 15.12 -1.97
CA GLU A 42 4.36 15.07 -3.14
C GLU A 42 4.03 16.52 -3.56
N ASP A 43 4.47 16.89 -4.77
CA ASP A 43 4.12 18.15 -5.39
C ASP A 43 3.24 17.88 -6.61
N TYR A 44 2.16 18.64 -6.76
CA TYR A 44 1.20 18.53 -7.85
C TYR A 44 1.23 19.78 -8.71
N ALA A 45 1.20 19.62 -10.03
CA ALA A 45 0.84 20.69 -10.96
C ALA A 45 -0.64 20.55 -11.31
N VAL A 46 -1.42 21.60 -11.06
CA VAL A 46 -2.85 21.65 -11.36
C VAL A 46 -3.11 22.75 -12.38
N ASP A 47 -3.72 22.38 -13.49
CA ASP A 47 -4.18 23.31 -14.52
C ASP A 47 -5.62 23.75 -14.20
N LEU A 48 -5.82 25.06 -14.00
CA LEU A 48 -7.11 25.71 -13.75
C LEU A 48 -7.67 26.40 -15.00
N GLY A 49 -7.56 25.74 -16.17
CA GLY A 49 -8.04 26.29 -17.43
C GLY A 49 -7.09 27.33 -18.04
N GLY A 50 -5.79 27.07 -17.98
CA GLY A 50 -4.72 27.92 -18.53
C GLY A 50 -3.79 28.52 -17.48
N GLU A 51 -4.17 28.50 -16.19
CA GLU A 51 -3.30 28.86 -15.07
C GLU A 51 -2.73 27.60 -14.42
N LEU A 52 -1.40 27.49 -14.37
CA LEU A 52 -0.72 26.34 -13.77
C LEU A 52 -0.29 26.64 -12.33
N LEU A 53 -0.88 25.91 -11.37
CA LEU A 53 -0.54 26.00 -9.95
C LEU A 53 0.32 24.85 -9.47
N GLY A 54 1.30 25.13 -8.61
CA GLY A 54 2.10 24.13 -7.91
C GLY A 54 1.66 24.00 -6.47
N ILE A 55 1.26 22.80 -6.05
CA ILE A 55 0.74 22.54 -4.70
C ILE A 55 1.48 21.35 -4.11
N ARG A 56 2.22 21.58 -3.03
CA ARG A 56 2.74 20.53 -2.15
C ARG A 56 1.67 20.16 -1.16
N GLN A 57 1.26 18.90 -1.13
CA GLN A 57 0.24 18.41 -0.21
C GLN A 57 0.33 16.89 -0.16
N LYS A 58 0.04 16.27 0.98
CA LYS A 58 -0.18 14.82 1.02
C LYS A 58 -1.67 14.55 0.80
N LEU A 59 -2.02 13.83 -0.25
CA LEU A 59 -3.42 13.50 -0.54
C LEU A 59 -3.77 12.15 0.08
N SER A 60 -4.89 12.08 0.81
CA SER A 60 -5.37 10.84 1.45
C SER A 60 -6.84 10.58 1.12
N PRO A 61 -7.19 9.41 0.55
CA PRO A 61 -6.32 8.26 0.25
C PRO A 61 -5.42 8.53 -0.96
N ARG A 62 -4.14 8.14 -0.85
CA ARG A 62 -3.13 8.39 -1.91
C ARG A 62 -3.32 7.50 -3.14
N GLN A 63 -3.82 6.28 -2.93
CA GLN A 63 -3.95 5.27 -3.98
C GLN A 63 -5.01 5.59 -5.03
N GLU A 64 -5.78 6.65 -4.85
CA GLU A 64 -6.81 7.10 -5.80
C GLU A 64 -6.36 8.28 -6.67
N VAL A 65 -5.21 8.89 -6.34
CA VAL A 65 -4.66 10.04 -7.07
C VAL A 65 -4.09 9.59 -8.41
N ARG A 66 -4.49 10.25 -9.50
CA ARG A 66 -4.05 9.93 -10.86
C ARG A 66 -3.63 11.17 -11.63
N LEU A 67 -2.70 10.99 -12.57
CA LEU A 67 -2.41 12.02 -13.56
C LEU A 67 -3.66 12.25 -14.43
N GLY A 68 -3.91 13.48 -14.81
CA GLY A 68 -5.02 13.86 -15.68
C GLY A 68 -6.39 13.88 -15.01
N MET A 69 -6.47 13.69 -13.69
CA MET A 69 -7.76 13.65 -13.02
C MET A 69 -8.29 15.05 -12.66
N PRO A 70 -9.62 15.25 -12.70
CA PRO A 70 -10.23 16.49 -12.23
C PRO A 70 -10.12 16.60 -10.71
N VAL A 71 -9.91 17.82 -10.22
CA VAL A 71 -9.84 18.14 -8.80
C VAL A 71 -10.41 19.53 -8.53
N THR A 72 -11.06 19.71 -7.38
CA THR A 72 -11.41 21.04 -6.88
C THR A 72 -10.26 21.60 -6.06
N VAL A 73 -9.82 22.83 -6.38
CA VAL A 73 -8.79 23.56 -5.65
C VAL A 73 -9.43 24.74 -4.92
N HIS A 74 -9.20 24.86 -3.62
CA HIS A 74 -9.58 26.04 -2.86
C HIS A 74 -8.43 27.05 -2.83
N ARG A 75 -8.72 28.31 -3.18
CA ARG A 75 -7.72 29.39 -3.27
C ARG A 75 -8.01 30.51 -2.28
N GLN A 76 -6.96 31.05 -1.66
CA GLN A 76 -7.02 32.27 -0.87
C GLN A 76 -5.76 33.10 -1.10
N GLY A 77 -5.85 34.10 -1.98
CA GLY A 77 -4.68 34.84 -2.45
C GLY A 77 -3.71 33.94 -3.20
N LYS A 78 -2.44 33.89 -2.75
CA LYS A 78 -1.40 33.03 -3.33
C LYS A 78 -1.42 31.59 -2.81
N ALA A 79 -2.23 31.31 -1.80
CA ALA A 79 -2.34 29.98 -1.22
C ALA A 79 -3.40 29.15 -1.96
N ALA A 80 -3.11 27.87 -2.17
CA ALA A 80 -4.01 26.95 -2.85
C ALA A 80 -3.92 25.55 -2.24
N VAL A 81 -5.06 24.88 -2.10
CA VAL A 81 -5.19 23.54 -1.51
C VAL A 81 -6.06 22.67 -2.39
N ILE A 82 -5.64 21.44 -2.67
CA ILE A 82 -6.46 20.46 -3.39
C ILE A 82 -7.46 19.86 -2.38
N ARG A 83 -8.76 19.95 -2.67
CA ARG A 83 -9.79 19.26 -1.90
C ARG A 83 -9.73 17.77 -2.23
N TRP A 84 -9.22 16.99 -1.27
CA TRP A 84 -9.08 15.56 -1.41
C TRP A 84 -9.26 14.85 -0.08
N GLY A 85 -10.38 14.14 0.07
CA GLY A 85 -10.66 13.32 1.25
C GLY A 85 -10.59 14.12 2.54
N ALA A 86 -10.00 13.51 3.57
CA ALA A 86 -9.81 14.17 4.85
C ALA A 86 -8.67 15.22 4.76
N PRO A 87 -8.85 16.43 5.32
CA PRO A 87 -7.80 17.43 5.37
C PRO A 87 -6.58 16.89 6.14
N VAL A 88 -5.41 16.91 5.50
CA VAL A 88 -4.13 16.58 6.15
C VAL A 88 -3.22 17.81 6.05
N GLU A 89 -3.03 18.50 7.18
CA GLU A 89 -2.28 19.76 7.24
C GLU A 89 -0.75 19.57 7.06
N ASN A 90 -0.27 18.33 7.07
CA ASN A 90 1.17 18.04 7.06
C ASN A 90 1.86 18.55 5.80
N ARG A 91 2.82 19.46 6.02
CA ARG A 91 3.81 19.95 5.02
C ARG A 91 3.18 20.54 3.76
N TRP A 92 1.97 21.09 3.87
CA TRP A 92 1.33 21.80 2.76
C TRP A 92 2.06 23.11 2.43
N LYS A 93 2.24 23.39 1.14
CA LYS A 93 2.83 24.65 0.65
C LYS A 93 2.49 24.89 -0.82
N THR A 94 2.25 26.13 -1.22
CA THR A 94 2.30 26.50 -2.63
C THR A 94 3.74 26.53 -3.12
N VAL A 95 4.04 25.79 -4.18
CA VAL A 95 5.38 25.59 -4.72
C VAL A 95 5.43 25.97 -6.20
N LYS A 96 6.64 26.02 -6.79
CA LYS A 96 6.76 26.09 -8.25
C LYS A 96 6.12 24.81 -8.84
N PRO A 97 5.23 24.93 -9.84
CA PRO A 97 4.62 23.76 -10.48
C PRO A 97 5.70 22.77 -10.96
N PRO A 98 5.57 21.46 -10.67
CA PRO A 98 6.37 20.46 -11.36
C PRO A 98 6.08 20.43 -12.87
N ALA A 99 6.92 19.77 -13.66
CA ALA A 99 6.64 19.61 -15.09
C ALA A 99 5.36 18.77 -15.30
N SER A 100 4.74 18.92 -16.47
CA SER A 100 3.66 18.04 -16.88
C SER A 100 4.15 16.59 -16.99
N GLY A 101 3.32 15.63 -16.56
CA GLY A 101 3.69 14.21 -16.48
C GLY A 101 4.05 13.76 -15.06
N ILE A 102 4.92 12.76 -14.95
CA ILE A 102 5.30 12.17 -13.66
C ILE A 102 6.81 12.26 -13.46
N GLU A 103 7.23 12.95 -12.40
CA GLU A 103 8.61 13.05 -11.95
C GLU A 103 8.76 12.24 -10.64
N ASP A 104 9.12 10.97 -10.72
CA ASP A 104 9.41 10.16 -9.53
C ASP A 104 10.92 10.13 -9.27
N LYS A 105 11.37 10.81 -8.21
CA LYS A 105 12.78 10.80 -7.78
C LYS A 105 13.07 9.74 -6.71
N VAL A 106 12.05 9.00 -6.27
CA VAL A 106 12.16 7.96 -5.24
C VAL A 106 12.31 6.60 -5.91
N ASP A 107 11.35 6.24 -6.77
CA ASP A 107 11.29 4.95 -7.48
C ASP A 107 11.44 5.11 -9.01
N GLY A 108 11.91 6.27 -9.46
CA GLY A 108 12.10 6.56 -10.87
C GLY A 108 13.19 5.73 -11.55
N PRO A 109 13.34 5.91 -12.89
CA PRO A 109 14.33 5.21 -13.66
C PRO A 109 15.74 5.38 -13.04
N PRO A 110 16.48 4.29 -12.83
CA PRO A 110 17.84 4.37 -12.31
C PRO A 110 18.74 5.17 -13.25
N ARG A 111 19.75 5.83 -12.68
CA ARG A 111 20.79 6.49 -13.49
C ARG A 111 21.58 5.43 -14.28
N GLY A 112 21.96 5.77 -15.51
CA GLY A 112 22.71 4.90 -16.42
C GLY A 112 21.88 4.47 -17.63
N GLY A 113 22.54 4.03 -18.70
CA GLY A 113 21.90 3.64 -19.96
C GLY A 113 21.17 2.29 -19.89
N TRP A 114 20.10 2.20 -19.10
CA TRP A 114 19.20 1.05 -19.10
C TRP A 114 18.45 0.99 -20.43
N ALA A 115 18.26 -0.22 -20.95
CA ALA A 115 17.53 -0.43 -22.18
C ALA A 115 16.03 -0.33 -21.91
N SER A 116 15.35 0.57 -22.62
CA SER A 116 13.90 0.71 -22.56
C SER A 116 13.20 -0.36 -23.39
N GLY A 117 12.10 -0.89 -22.87
CA GLY A 117 11.27 -1.87 -23.54
C GLY A 117 9.93 -2.02 -22.86
N GLN A 118 9.32 -3.19 -23.01
CA GLN A 118 8.05 -3.54 -22.40
C GLN A 118 8.23 -4.84 -21.62
N ALA A 119 7.54 -4.97 -20.48
CA ALA A 119 7.49 -6.19 -19.71
C ALA A 119 6.03 -6.59 -19.44
N GLU A 120 5.71 -7.86 -19.68
CA GLU A 120 4.45 -8.48 -19.27
C GLU A 120 4.58 -9.01 -17.84
N ILE A 121 3.60 -8.73 -16.99
CA ILE A 121 3.51 -9.31 -15.64
C ILE A 121 2.89 -10.70 -15.76
N LEU A 122 3.71 -11.74 -15.66
CA LEU A 122 3.27 -13.13 -15.75
C LEU A 122 2.59 -13.61 -14.47
N ASP A 123 3.10 -13.20 -13.32
CA ASP A 123 2.56 -13.63 -12.03
C ASP A 123 2.87 -12.64 -10.91
N LEU A 124 2.01 -12.64 -9.90
CA LEU A 124 2.18 -11.86 -8.67
C LEU A 124 2.15 -12.83 -7.50
N GLY A 125 3.19 -12.77 -6.68
CA GLY A 125 3.34 -13.66 -5.54
C GLY A 125 3.81 -12.91 -4.31
N THR A 126 3.81 -13.61 -3.19
CA THR A 126 4.48 -13.18 -1.97
C THR A 126 5.45 -14.27 -1.55
N ARG A 127 6.60 -13.88 -1.01
CA ARG A 127 7.52 -14.79 -0.35
C ARG A 127 7.77 -14.37 1.08
N ALA A 128 7.97 -15.35 1.95
CA ALA A 128 8.53 -15.10 3.26
C ALA A 128 10.00 -14.65 3.11
N GLY A 129 10.33 -13.51 3.71
CA GLY A 129 11.69 -13.01 3.89
C GLY A 129 12.06 -13.06 5.37
N MET A 130 13.37 -13.07 5.66
CA MET A 130 13.89 -13.12 7.04
C MET A 130 13.23 -14.24 7.87
N LEU A 131 13.23 -15.46 7.35
CA LEU A 131 12.69 -16.64 8.06
C LEU A 131 11.21 -16.48 8.49
N GLY A 132 10.39 -15.84 7.66
CA GLY A 132 8.96 -15.63 7.95
C GLY A 132 8.65 -14.34 8.72
N LEU A 133 9.65 -13.55 9.10
CA LEU A 133 9.45 -12.26 9.79
C LEU A 133 8.93 -11.16 8.85
N THR A 134 9.12 -11.30 7.54
CA THR A 134 8.68 -10.31 6.56
C THR A 134 7.99 -10.99 5.38
N THR A 135 7.03 -10.30 4.77
CA THR A 135 6.44 -10.71 3.50
C THR A 135 6.95 -9.78 2.41
N VAL A 136 7.56 -10.35 1.38
CA VAL A 136 8.04 -9.60 0.21
C VAL A 136 7.12 -9.91 -0.97
N THR A 137 6.43 -8.89 -1.47
CA THR A 137 5.70 -9.00 -2.73
C THR A 137 6.69 -9.12 -3.89
N GLN A 138 6.41 -10.05 -4.80
CA GLN A 138 7.22 -10.30 -5.98
C GLN A 138 6.35 -10.29 -7.23
N ALA A 139 6.95 -9.92 -8.36
CA ALA A 139 6.35 -10.09 -9.67
C ALA A 139 7.28 -10.91 -10.57
N LYS A 140 6.73 -11.95 -11.19
CA LYS A 140 7.39 -12.62 -12.31
C LYS A 140 7.04 -11.85 -13.58
N VAL A 141 8.05 -11.41 -14.32
CA VAL A 141 7.87 -10.61 -15.54
C VAL A 141 8.58 -11.23 -16.73
N ARG A 142 8.08 -10.95 -17.92
CA ARG A 142 8.74 -11.29 -19.19
C ARG A 142 8.99 -10.03 -20.00
N PHE A 143 10.25 -9.75 -20.33
CA PHE A 143 10.61 -8.63 -21.19
C PHE A 143 10.31 -8.92 -22.66
N ASN A 144 10.31 -7.89 -23.50
CA ASN A 144 10.03 -8.00 -24.94
C ASN A 144 11.04 -8.88 -25.71
N ASP A 145 12.24 -9.10 -25.19
CA ASP A 145 13.24 -10.03 -25.74
C ASP A 145 12.98 -11.50 -25.32
N GLY A 146 11.92 -11.77 -24.56
CA GLY A 146 11.56 -13.08 -24.03
C GLY A 146 12.19 -13.42 -22.67
N THR A 147 13.06 -12.56 -22.14
CA THR A 147 13.73 -12.79 -20.85
C THR A 147 12.74 -12.77 -19.71
N GLU A 148 12.72 -13.84 -18.91
CA GLU A 148 11.95 -13.89 -17.66
C GLU A 148 12.81 -13.48 -16.46
N ALA A 149 12.23 -12.67 -15.59
CA ALA A 149 12.86 -12.19 -14.37
C ALA A 149 11.89 -12.16 -13.19
N LEU A 150 12.45 -12.14 -11.98
CA LEU A 150 11.71 -11.87 -10.75
C LEU A 150 12.07 -10.47 -10.25
N ILE A 151 11.04 -9.64 -10.05
CA ILE A 151 11.15 -8.34 -9.40
C ILE A 151 10.81 -8.53 -7.92
N ASP A 152 11.82 -8.43 -7.06
CA ASP A 152 11.65 -8.35 -5.61
C ASP A 152 11.10 -6.98 -5.18
N LYS A 153 10.36 -6.97 -4.06
CA LYS A 153 9.74 -5.75 -3.49
C LYS A 153 8.85 -5.04 -4.51
N TYR A 154 8.04 -5.83 -5.22
CA TYR A 154 7.10 -5.33 -6.19
C TYR A 154 6.00 -4.51 -5.50
N ALA A 155 6.14 -3.19 -5.56
CA ALA A 155 5.21 -2.23 -4.98
C ALA A 155 5.02 -1.06 -5.96
N PRO A 156 3.92 -1.05 -6.74
CA PRO A 156 3.60 0.09 -7.58
C PRO A 156 3.46 1.36 -6.73
N PRO A 157 4.00 2.51 -7.17
CA PRO A 157 3.79 3.78 -6.50
C PRO A 157 2.31 4.18 -6.55
N PHE A 158 1.89 5.06 -5.64
CA PHE A 158 0.46 5.34 -5.44
C PHE A 158 -0.28 5.77 -6.72
N TYR A 159 0.39 6.55 -7.57
CA TYR A 159 -0.14 7.08 -8.84
C TYR A 159 -0.27 6.01 -9.95
N ALA A 160 0.37 4.85 -9.77
CA ALA A 160 0.37 3.73 -10.71
C ALA A 160 -0.26 2.45 -10.13
N SER A 161 -0.91 2.56 -8.96
CA SER A 161 -1.46 1.41 -8.24
C SER A 161 -2.52 0.61 -9.02
N HIS A 162 -3.15 1.22 -10.03
CA HIS A 162 -4.12 0.56 -10.93
C HIS A 162 -3.50 -0.25 -12.06
N LEU A 163 -2.18 -0.12 -12.31
CA LEU A 163 -1.54 -0.72 -13.48
C LEU A 163 -0.93 -2.09 -13.20
N GLY A 164 -0.62 -2.40 -11.94
CA GLY A 164 0.28 -3.49 -11.59
C GLY A 164 -0.31 -4.91 -11.57
N GLY A 165 -1.28 -5.22 -12.42
CA GLY A 165 -2.00 -6.50 -12.43
C GLY A 165 -1.31 -7.60 -13.25
N LYS A 166 -1.65 -8.87 -12.98
CA LYS A 166 -1.22 -10.00 -13.83
C LYS A 166 -1.80 -9.87 -15.24
N GLY A 167 -0.99 -10.19 -16.26
CA GLY A 167 -1.32 -10.09 -17.68
C GLY A 167 -1.16 -8.70 -18.28
N THR A 168 -0.80 -7.67 -17.49
CA THR A 168 -0.56 -6.34 -18.05
C THR A 168 0.84 -6.24 -18.65
N THR A 169 0.94 -5.59 -19.82
CA THR A 169 2.21 -5.20 -20.43
C THR A 169 2.46 -3.73 -20.13
N LEU A 170 3.62 -3.43 -19.51
CA LEU A 170 3.96 -2.09 -19.06
C LEU A 170 5.36 -1.69 -19.56
N PRO A 171 5.61 -0.37 -19.75
CA PRO A 171 6.95 0.16 -19.95
C PRO A 171 7.91 -0.35 -18.87
N ALA A 172 9.07 -0.84 -19.30
CA ALA A 172 10.06 -1.44 -18.42
C ALA A 172 11.48 -1.12 -18.89
N LEU A 173 12.42 -1.30 -17.97
CA LEU A 173 13.83 -1.03 -18.13
C LEU A 173 14.63 -2.29 -17.80
N GLN A 174 15.53 -2.67 -18.68
CA GLN A 174 16.44 -3.79 -18.48
C GLN A 174 17.87 -3.28 -18.24
N HIS A 175 18.56 -3.88 -17.27
CA HIS A 175 19.92 -3.48 -16.94
C HIS A 175 20.90 -3.92 -18.05
N PRO A 176 21.82 -3.04 -18.49
CA PRO A 176 22.65 -3.30 -19.68
C PRO A 176 23.66 -4.45 -19.52
N ARG A 177 23.95 -4.86 -18.26
CA ARG A 177 24.88 -5.96 -17.97
C ARG A 177 24.20 -7.19 -17.37
N ASP A 178 22.91 -7.11 -17.06
CA ASP A 178 22.18 -8.19 -16.40
C ASP A 178 20.75 -8.22 -16.93
N ALA A 179 20.50 -9.08 -17.91
CA ALA A 179 19.20 -9.20 -18.57
C ALA A 179 18.06 -9.60 -17.59
N ARG A 180 18.39 -10.24 -16.47
CA ARG A 180 17.42 -10.65 -15.44
C ARG A 180 17.09 -9.52 -14.47
N LYS A 181 17.81 -8.41 -14.52
CA LYS A 181 17.52 -7.23 -13.70
C LYS A 181 16.61 -6.29 -14.46
N ILE A 182 15.31 -6.53 -14.30
CA ILE A 182 14.23 -5.75 -14.91
C ILE A 182 13.56 -4.86 -13.86
N ARG A 183 13.13 -3.68 -14.28
CA ARG A 183 12.29 -2.76 -13.49
C ARG A 183 11.14 -2.25 -14.34
N ILE A 184 9.96 -2.07 -13.74
CA ILE A 184 8.86 -1.38 -14.39
C ILE A 184 9.14 0.13 -14.33
N ASP A 185 8.98 0.82 -15.46
CA ASP A 185 9.04 2.28 -15.53
C ASP A 185 7.65 2.84 -15.18
N TRP A 186 7.39 2.96 -13.87
CA TRP A 186 6.10 3.42 -13.37
C TRP A 186 5.71 4.82 -13.86
N PRO A 187 6.62 5.82 -13.91
CA PRO A 187 6.33 7.11 -14.51
C PRO A 187 5.85 6.99 -15.97
N ALA A 188 6.59 6.27 -16.82
CA ALA A 188 6.21 6.10 -18.22
C ALA A 188 4.87 5.33 -18.36
N ALA A 189 4.68 4.29 -17.55
CA ALA A 189 3.45 3.49 -17.52
C ALA A 189 2.22 4.34 -17.15
N ALA A 190 2.32 5.17 -16.11
CA ALA A 190 1.23 6.01 -15.66
C ALA A 190 1.02 7.25 -16.52
N VAL A 191 2.02 7.72 -17.27
CA VAL A 191 1.81 8.74 -18.32
C VAL A 191 1.07 8.13 -19.52
N ALA A 192 1.41 6.90 -19.93
CA ALA A 192 0.75 6.21 -21.03
C ALA A 192 -0.69 5.80 -20.70
N SER A 193 -0.91 5.37 -19.45
CA SER A 193 -2.20 4.89 -18.95
C SER A 193 -2.54 5.55 -17.61
N PRO A 194 -2.90 6.85 -17.60
CA PRO A 194 -3.15 7.63 -16.38
C PRO A 194 -4.26 7.09 -15.48
N GLY A 195 -5.15 6.22 -15.99
CA GLY A 195 -6.27 5.69 -15.23
C GLY A 195 -7.34 6.76 -14.95
N VAL A 196 -8.41 6.35 -14.28
CA VAL A 196 -9.44 7.28 -13.77
C VAL A 196 -9.28 7.35 -12.26
N GLY A 197 -8.79 8.47 -11.76
CA GLY A 197 -8.79 8.73 -10.32
C GLY A 197 -10.20 9.03 -9.85
N VAL A 198 -10.56 8.61 -8.63
CA VAL A 198 -11.83 8.96 -8.00
C VAL A 198 -11.49 9.79 -6.77
N ALA A 199 -11.90 11.05 -6.73
CA ALA A 199 -11.74 11.83 -5.51
C ALA A 199 -12.67 11.25 -4.44
N PRO A 200 -12.18 10.92 -3.23
CA PRO A 200 -13.06 10.57 -2.12
C PRO A 200 -13.95 11.77 -1.79
N ILE A 201 -15.17 11.50 -1.34
CA ILE A 201 -16.08 12.56 -0.89
C ILE A 201 -15.48 13.25 0.33
N ALA A 202 -15.20 14.55 0.22
CA ALA A 202 -14.67 15.35 1.31
C ALA A 202 -15.80 15.74 2.29
N GLY A 203 -16.25 14.79 3.12
CA GLY A 203 -17.21 14.98 4.22
C GLY A 203 -17.91 13.67 4.62
N GLY A 204 -18.09 13.27 5.88
CA GLY A 204 -17.86 13.96 7.15
C GLY A 204 -17.10 13.14 8.17
N ILE A 205 -16.65 13.84 9.21
CA ILE A 205 -16.11 13.25 10.44
C ILE A 205 -17.32 12.61 11.15
N GLU A 206 -17.59 11.34 10.90
CA GLU A 206 -18.27 10.53 11.91
C GLU A 206 -17.22 10.13 12.93
N SER A 207 -17.13 10.99 13.94
CA SER A 207 -16.57 10.68 15.23
C SER A 207 -17.22 9.39 15.75
N SER A 208 -16.53 8.27 15.67
CA SER A 208 -16.79 7.10 16.49
C SER A 208 -16.35 7.40 17.93
N THR A 209 -16.93 8.43 18.53
CA THR A 209 -16.92 8.61 19.97
C THR A 209 -18.12 7.82 20.47
N GLY A 210 -17.85 6.71 21.13
CA GLY A 210 -18.87 6.00 21.89
C GLY A 210 -19.62 7.00 22.78
N SER A 211 -20.93 7.04 22.66
CA SER A 211 -21.82 7.55 23.68
C SER A 211 -22.96 6.57 23.77
N GLY A 212 -23.12 6.09 25.01
CA GLY A 212 -23.95 4.95 25.34
C GLY A 212 -25.44 5.22 25.20
N SER A 213 -26.16 4.11 25.11
CA SER A 213 -27.41 3.83 25.79
C SER A 213 -28.34 5.01 26.07
N ALA A 214 -29.42 5.08 25.29
CA ALA A 214 -30.73 5.40 25.85
C ALA A 214 -31.75 4.44 25.25
N MET A 215 -32.40 3.68 26.13
CA MET A 215 -33.50 2.78 25.85
C MET A 215 -34.76 3.57 25.44
N SER A 216 -35.60 3.01 24.56
CA SER A 216 -37.02 2.81 24.88
C SER A 216 -37.71 1.89 23.87
N ALA A 217 -38.66 1.12 24.40
CA ALA A 217 -39.27 -0.08 23.86
C ALA A 217 -40.52 0.16 22.99
N GLY A 218 -40.85 -0.83 22.16
CA GLY A 218 -42.13 -0.93 21.46
C GLY A 218 -42.14 -1.97 20.33
N GLU A 219 -42.21 -3.26 20.68
CA GLU A 219 -42.57 -4.39 19.79
C GLU A 219 -44.12 -4.57 19.74
N PRO A 220 -44.71 -5.46 18.90
CA PRO A 220 -44.19 -6.14 17.71
C PRO A 220 -45.18 -6.09 16.51
N ASN A 221 -44.72 -6.42 15.30
CA ASN A 221 -45.59 -7.11 14.35
C ASN A 221 -44.79 -8.07 13.46
N THR A 222 -45.17 -9.33 13.57
CA THR A 222 -44.61 -10.52 12.93
C THR A 222 -45.06 -10.63 11.48
N HIS A 223 -44.13 -10.83 10.54
CA HIS A 223 -44.29 -11.77 9.41
C HIS A 223 -42.93 -12.22 8.87
N PRO A 224 -42.82 -13.47 8.37
CA PRO A 224 -41.56 -14.19 8.24
C PRO A 224 -40.97 -14.11 6.83
N GLY A 225 -39.64 -14.17 6.76
CA GLY A 225 -38.92 -14.73 5.62
C GLY A 225 -38.72 -13.79 4.42
N PHE A 226 -37.59 -13.08 4.42
CA PHE A 226 -36.59 -13.04 3.33
C PHE A 226 -35.59 -11.94 3.72
N GLY A 227 -34.59 -12.34 4.51
CA GLY A 227 -33.57 -11.45 5.04
C GLY A 227 -32.73 -10.82 3.93
N LYS A 228 -32.80 -9.50 3.86
CA LYS A 228 -31.88 -8.61 3.15
C LYS A 228 -30.46 -8.80 3.73
N LYS A 229 -29.64 -9.63 3.10
CA LYS A 229 -28.17 -9.47 3.13
C LYS A 229 -27.73 -9.01 1.75
N GLY A 230 -27.34 -7.75 1.66
CA GLY A 230 -26.79 -7.17 0.45
C GLY A 230 -25.50 -7.91 0.05
N LEU A 231 -25.15 -7.85 -1.23
CA LEU A 231 -23.89 -8.41 -1.75
C LEU A 231 -22.67 -7.84 -0.98
N LEU A 232 -22.76 -6.60 -0.51
CA LEU A 232 -21.77 -5.96 0.36
C LEU A 232 -21.67 -6.58 1.77
N ASP A 233 -22.79 -6.97 2.40
CA ASP A 233 -22.74 -7.66 3.71
C ASP A 233 -22.10 -9.04 3.59
N ARG A 234 -22.34 -9.74 2.46
CA ARG A 234 -21.69 -11.03 2.19
C ARG A 234 -20.21 -10.89 1.83
N MET A 235 -19.79 -9.76 1.27
CA MET A 235 -18.38 -9.44 1.07
C MET A 235 -17.70 -8.98 2.36
N GLN A 236 -18.37 -8.22 3.21
CA GLN A 236 -17.85 -7.84 4.53
C GLN A 236 -17.79 -9.03 5.49
N ASP A 237 -18.73 -9.99 5.46
CA ASP A 237 -18.62 -11.23 6.23
C ASP A 237 -17.47 -12.11 5.72
N LYS A 238 -17.17 -12.13 4.40
CA LYS A 238 -15.99 -12.82 3.85
C LYS A 238 -14.68 -12.07 4.15
N VAL A 239 -14.66 -10.74 4.08
CA VAL A 239 -13.48 -9.94 4.38
C VAL A 239 -13.24 -9.86 5.89
N ALA A 240 -14.26 -9.90 6.75
CA ALA A 240 -14.11 -10.02 8.19
C ALA A 240 -13.65 -11.43 8.61
N ALA A 241 -14.08 -12.48 7.90
CA ALA A 241 -13.53 -13.82 8.10
C ALA A 241 -12.07 -13.97 7.59
N THR A 242 -11.66 -13.20 6.57
CA THR A 242 -10.30 -13.24 6.02
C THR A 242 -9.35 -12.19 6.62
N THR A 243 -9.87 -11.10 7.20
CA THR A 243 -9.09 -9.96 7.72
C THR A 243 -9.24 -9.78 9.24
N GLY A 244 -10.29 -10.33 9.85
CA GLY A 244 -10.46 -10.42 11.30
C GLY A 244 -9.47 -11.35 12.00
N GLY A 245 -8.70 -12.15 11.24
CA GLY A 245 -7.56 -12.93 11.74
C GLY A 245 -6.20 -12.23 11.70
N MET A 246 -6.12 -11.00 11.16
CA MET A 246 -4.86 -10.34 10.78
C MET A 246 -4.44 -9.12 11.60
N MET A 247 -5.22 -8.64 12.57
CA MET A 247 -4.79 -7.57 13.49
C MET A 247 -5.19 -7.81 14.94
N GLY A 248 -4.89 -9.01 15.44
CA GLY A 248 -4.89 -9.30 16.88
C GLY A 248 -3.58 -9.97 17.24
N PHE A 249 -2.58 -9.20 17.65
CA PHE A 249 -1.57 -9.73 18.56
C PHE A 249 -2.27 -9.85 19.90
N ASP A 250 -2.92 -10.99 20.12
CA ASP A 250 -3.41 -11.33 21.43
C ASP A 250 -2.19 -11.59 22.32
N MET A 251 -1.81 -10.58 23.12
CA MET A 251 -0.73 -10.70 24.11
C MET A 251 -1.16 -11.51 25.33
N ASN A 252 -2.35 -12.12 25.31
CA ASN A 252 -2.92 -12.86 26.42
C ASN A 252 -2.95 -14.37 26.17
N ALA A 253 -1.90 -14.91 25.55
CA ALA A 253 -1.65 -16.34 25.61
C ALA A 253 -1.28 -16.70 27.07
N GLY A 254 -2.27 -17.22 27.80
CA GLY A 254 -2.08 -17.82 29.12
C GLY A 254 -1.03 -18.94 29.10
N PRO A 255 -0.65 -19.49 30.27
CA PRO A 255 0.43 -20.45 30.38
C PRO A 255 0.19 -21.68 29.48
N ALA A 256 1.28 -22.10 28.83
CA ALA A 256 1.37 -23.06 27.74
C ALA A 256 0.36 -24.21 27.78
N ALA A 257 -0.64 -24.15 26.90
CA ALA A 257 -1.17 -25.38 26.32
C ALA A 257 -0.02 -26.00 25.50
N GLU A 258 0.26 -27.29 25.70
CA GLU A 258 1.28 -27.99 24.91
C GLU A 258 0.99 -27.79 23.41
N ASP A 259 1.94 -27.21 22.69
CA ASP A 259 1.80 -27.01 21.25
C ASP A 259 1.69 -28.39 20.58
N PRO A 260 0.71 -28.60 19.68
CA PRO A 260 0.50 -29.90 19.02
C PRO A 260 1.65 -30.30 18.07
N VAL A 261 2.60 -29.40 17.83
CA VAL A 261 3.78 -29.61 16.97
C VAL A 261 5.03 -29.29 17.77
N SER A 262 5.95 -30.26 17.88
CA SER A 262 7.21 -30.07 18.61
C SER A 262 8.12 -29.05 17.92
N TRP A 263 9.06 -28.50 18.68
CA TRP A 263 10.07 -27.57 18.16
C TRP A 263 10.87 -28.20 17.01
N GLU A 264 11.30 -29.44 17.17
CA GLU A 264 12.10 -30.17 16.19
C GLU A 264 11.31 -30.38 14.89
N THR A 265 10.02 -30.69 15.01
CA THR A 265 9.11 -30.86 13.88
C THR A 265 8.94 -29.56 13.10
N PHE A 266 8.77 -28.44 13.83
CA PHE A 266 8.66 -27.12 13.24
C PHE A 266 9.94 -26.69 12.51
N ILE A 267 11.11 -26.91 13.12
CA ILE A 267 12.41 -26.61 12.49
C ILE A 267 12.62 -27.43 11.22
N ALA A 268 12.38 -28.74 11.29
CA ALA A 268 12.55 -29.64 10.13
C ALA A 268 11.67 -29.21 8.94
N ALA A 269 10.40 -28.86 9.19
CA ALA A 269 9.50 -28.34 8.17
C ALA A 269 9.99 -26.99 7.61
N THR A 270 10.46 -26.09 8.47
CA THR A 270 10.97 -24.76 8.06
C THR A 270 12.18 -24.89 7.13
N VAL A 271 13.14 -25.75 7.46
CA VAL A 271 14.32 -26.02 6.63
C VAL A 271 13.91 -26.61 5.28
N ALA A 272 13.01 -27.59 5.29
CA ALA A 272 12.55 -28.22 4.05
C ALA A 272 11.83 -27.24 3.10
N ILE A 273 11.00 -26.33 3.65
CA ILE A 273 10.32 -25.29 2.85
C ILE A 273 11.32 -24.28 2.27
N ARG A 274 12.37 -23.94 3.04
CA ARG A 274 13.45 -23.06 2.55
C ARG A 274 14.18 -23.71 1.37
N ASP A 275 14.46 -25.01 1.48
CA ASP A 275 15.26 -25.76 0.51
C ASP A 275 14.44 -26.15 -0.75
N ASP A 276 13.11 -26.24 -0.65
CA ASP A 276 12.18 -26.39 -1.78
C ASP A 276 11.12 -25.27 -1.81
N PRO A 277 11.46 -24.09 -2.31
CA PRO A 277 10.54 -22.95 -2.36
C PRO A 277 9.49 -23.07 -3.49
N THR A 278 9.58 -24.10 -4.33
CA THR A 278 8.69 -24.27 -5.50
C THR A 278 7.44 -25.07 -5.18
N THR A 279 7.51 -25.94 -4.17
CA THR A 279 6.36 -26.70 -3.66
C THR A 279 5.58 -25.85 -2.65
N PRO A 280 4.22 -25.90 -2.65
CA PRO A 280 3.43 -25.23 -1.62
C PRO A 280 3.89 -25.62 -0.20
N ALA A 281 4.14 -24.61 0.64
CA ALA A 281 4.74 -24.80 1.96
C ALA A 281 3.97 -25.80 2.85
N ASP A 282 2.66 -25.85 2.71
CA ASP A 282 1.78 -26.75 3.45
C ASP A 282 1.98 -28.23 3.05
N GLU A 283 2.20 -28.49 1.76
CA GLU A 283 2.53 -29.84 1.26
C GLU A 283 3.91 -30.31 1.75
N VAL A 284 4.88 -29.40 1.83
CA VAL A 284 6.21 -29.71 2.38
C VAL A 284 6.10 -29.97 3.88
N ALA A 285 5.43 -29.10 4.64
CA ALA A 285 5.21 -29.24 6.08
C ALA A 285 4.50 -30.56 6.44
N GLN A 286 3.56 -31.01 5.62
CA GLN A 286 2.85 -32.27 5.82
C GLN A 286 3.77 -33.49 5.84
N ARG A 287 4.83 -33.50 5.01
CA ARG A 287 5.82 -34.58 4.97
C ARG A 287 6.62 -34.69 6.27
N HIS A 288 6.65 -33.61 7.05
CA HIS A 288 7.33 -33.53 8.34
C HIS A 288 6.37 -33.73 9.52
N GLY A 289 5.11 -34.13 9.29
CA GLY A 289 4.16 -34.47 10.36
C GLY A 289 3.29 -33.31 10.85
N ILE A 290 3.31 -32.17 10.17
CA ILE A 290 2.36 -31.08 10.41
C ILE A 290 1.03 -31.42 9.71
N PRO A 291 -0.14 -31.35 10.36
CA PRO A 291 -1.40 -31.65 9.71
C PRO A 291 -1.66 -30.74 8.49
N ALA A 292 -2.34 -31.27 7.47
CA ALA A 292 -2.66 -30.49 6.27
C ALA A 292 -3.52 -29.26 6.63
N GLY A 293 -3.18 -28.11 6.06
CA GLY A 293 -3.80 -26.81 6.30
C GLY A 293 -3.30 -26.08 7.54
N GLU A 294 -2.48 -26.72 8.39
CA GLU A 294 -2.07 -26.15 9.69
C GLU A 294 -0.73 -25.40 9.64
N TRP A 295 0.02 -25.44 8.54
CA TRP A 295 1.37 -24.82 8.49
C TRP A 295 1.34 -23.35 8.88
N ALA A 296 0.39 -22.58 8.35
CA ALA A 296 0.29 -21.15 8.63
C ALA A 296 0.01 -20.87 10.12
N ALA A 297 -0.84 -21.67 10.77
CA ALA A 297 -1.18 -21.50 12.18
C ALA A 297 -0.02 -21.92 13.10
N VAL A 298 0.63 -23.05 12.78
CA VAL A 298 1.82 -23.56 13.49
C VAL A 298 2.97 -22.56 13.39
N ASN A 299 3.26 -22.06 12.18
CA ASN A 299 4.30 -21.07 11.95
C ASN A 299 4.01 -19.76 12.70
N LYS A 300 2.76 -19.27 12.68
CA LYS A 300 2.36 -18.07 13.43
C LYS A 300 2.62 -18.22 14.92
N ARG A 301 2.25 -19.35 15.53
CA ARG A 301 2.46 -19.62 16.96
C ARG A 301 3.95 -19.65 17.31
N TRP A 302 4.74 -20.43 16.58
CA TRP A 302 6.18 -20.54 16.84
C TRP A 302 6.93 -19.23 16.62
N MET A 303 6.62 -18.49 15.54
CA MET A 303 7.23 -17.18 15.29
C MET A 303 6.85 -16.16 16.38
N GLY A 304 5.62 -16.21 16.90
CA GLY A 304 5.21 -15.41 18.05
C GLY A 304 6.08 -15.67 19.28
N ARG A 305 6.40 -16.94 19.57
CA ARG A 305 7.27 -17.34 20.70
C ARG A 305 8.74 -16.98 20.45
N ILE A 306 9.24 -17.17 19.24
CA ILE A 306 10.60 -16.80 18.83
C ILE A 306 10.85 -15.30 19.03
N MET A 307 9.83 -14.46 18.79
CA MET A 307 9.92 -13.01 18.99
C MET A 307 9.87 -12.58 20.46
N THR A 308 9.28 -13.39 21.36
CA THR A 308 9.13 -13.04 22.78
C THR A 308 10.18 -13.69 23.68
N ASP A 309 10.70 -14.86 23.30
CA ASP A 309 11.77 -15.57 24.00
C ASP A 309 13.08 -15.52 23.19
N TRP A 310 14.01 -14.68 23.65
CA TRP A 310 15.31 -14.49 22.99
C TRP A 310 16.14 -15.78 22.91
N LYS A 311 15.97 -16.73 23.84
CA LYS A 311 16.68 -18.03 23.80
C LYS A 311 16.16 -18.89 22.67
N LEU A 312 14.84 -18.89 22.48
CA LEU A 312 14.20 -19.58 21.36
C LEU A 312 14.57 -18.91 20.03
N GLY A 313 14.67 -17.57 20.01
CA GLY A 313 15.19 -16.82 18.87
C GLY A 313 16.64 -17.15 18.50
N ALA A 314 17.52 -17.31 19.49
CA ALA A 314 18.89 -17.75 19.27
C ALA A 314 18.94 -19.18 18.72
N ALA A 315 18.21 -20.12 19.34
CA ALA A 315 18.13 -21.51 18.89
C ALA A 315 17.55 -21.64 17.46
N TYR A 316 16.58 -20.79 17.11
CA TYR A 316 16.03 -20.71 15.75
C TYR A 316 17.09 -20.27 14.73
N GLY A 317 17.89 -19.26 15.09
CA GLY A 317 18.98 -18.76 14.25
C GLY A 317 20.06 -19.82 14.01
N GLU A 318 20.46 -20.54 15.06
CA GLU A 318 21.43 -21.65 14.96
C GLU A 318 20.90 -22.82 14.13
N ALA A 319 19.60 -23.12 14.21
CA ALA A 319 18.99 -24.20 13.44
C ALA A 319 18.88 -23.88 11.93
N LEU A 320 18.99 -22.62 11.54
CA LEU A 320 18.76 -22.15 10.17
C LEU A 320 20.00 -21.55 9.49
N SER A 321 21.11 -21.40 10.22
CA SER A 321 22.44 -21.09 9.68
C SER A 321 23.05 -22.28 8.97
#